data_AF-A0A135SS72-F1
#
_entry.id   AF-A0A135SS72-F1
#
_cell.length_a   1.000
_cell.length_b   1.000
_cell.length_c   1.000
_cell.angle_alpha   90.00
_cell.angle_beta   90.00
_cell.angle_gamma   90.00
#
_symmetry.space_group_name_H-M   'P 1'
#
loop_
_entity.id
_entity.type
_entity.pdbx_description
1 polymer ?
#
loop_
_entity_poly.entity_id
_entity_poly.type
_entity_poly.pdbx_seq_one_letter_code
_entity_poly.pdbx_strand_id
1 'polypeptide(L)'
;MRAPSSGLRLLPPTFIAALCLFVASASALAGSGGVCFDTCSNTLRQPQFNDTQSYNGSLPSRSRLIPQCVSQLHIKSLYLCADLHCDLTHRVAGLSNVNHTCQAYMNTSLPPFEIVAGYSDEEIAGLRRLTKAEGSNSSTVLNEVVLPADAYYQIWFDSLESVEYTYGNHYRYGFYVIVFWFIVVAIGLGSRLISAIGNLQKQEWDSRKSSSILHWSALWLKRYITVPATFGYRCSQNLGWCTIPPRIQSLTIFTFVATNVFFCVHGYWIFSGHMYWPQKYHLVWRYVADRTGIISFANFPIIWLFGMRNNLLMWLTGWDFGTYNNFHRWVARVSTLQAVIHSVGYVVLVFDDGDWNYWMSYWHQMWWIEGWFATVGMCALLFASVFWMRRKQYELFLILHILLSILVLITMLG
;
A
#
# COMPACT_ATOMS: atom_id res chain seq x y z
N MET A 1 2.52 -28.66 46.28
CA MET A 1 2.72 -27.31 45.71
C MET A 1 3.76 -27.39 44.60
N ARG A 2 3.36 -27.30 43.33
CA ARG A 2 4.23 -26.98 42.19
C ARG A 2 3.33 -26.49 41.06
N ALA A 3 3.42 -25.19 40.78
CA ALA A 3 2.70 -24.52 39.70
C ALA A 3 3.34 -24.88 38.34
N PRO A 4 2.56 -24.99 37.25
CA PRO A 4 3.13 -25.04 35.90
C PRO A 4 3.41 -23.61 35.39
N SER A 5 4.60 -23.43 34.86
CA SER A 5 5.10 -22.20 34.26
C SER A 5 4.34 -21.85 32.97
N SER A 6 3.63 -20.73 32.98
CA SER A 6 3.04 -20.11 31.80
C SER A 6 4.14 -19.40 30.99
N GLY A 7 4.66 -20.06 29.96
CA GLY A 7 5.48 -19.43 28.94
C GLY A 7 4.64 -18.51 28.06
N LEU A 8 4.57 -17.23 28.43
CA LEU A 8 4.03 -16.17 27.59
C LEU A 8 4.97 -16.00 26.39
N ARG A 9 4.66 -16.65 25.26
CA ARG A 9 5.35 -16.39 24.00
C ARG A 9 4.98 -14.98 23.55
N LEU A 10 5.90 -14.05 23.77
CA LEU A 10 5.87 -12.71 23.16
C LEU A 10 5.65 -12.86 21.64
N LEU A 11 4.69 -12.09 21.12
CA LEU A 11 4.50 -11.89 19.69
C LEU A 11 5.84 -11.48 19.06
N PRO A 12 6.24 -12.03 17.90
CA PRO A 12 7.53 -11.70 17.32
C PRO A 12 7.57 -10.20 16.95
N PRO A 13 8.72 -9.52 17.14
CA PRO A 13 8.91 -8.09 16.86
C PRO A 13 8.63 -7.69 15.39
N THR A 14 8.53 -8.67 14.50
CA THR A 14 8.16 -8.52 13.08
C THR A 14 6.74 -7.99 12.87
N PHE A 15 5.80 -8.29 13.77
CA PHE A 15 4.40 -7.85 13.63
C PHE A 15 4.22 -6.35 13.91
N ILE A 16 4.98 -5.81 14.86
CA ILE A 16 4.99 -4.37 15.18
C ILE A 16 5.73 -3.60 14.10
N ALA A 17 6.84 -4.13 13.59
CA ALA A 17 7.56 -3.53 12.47
C ALA A 17 6.69 -3.44 11.20
N ALA A 18 5.91 -4.48 10.88
CA ALA A 18 4.97 -4.46 9.76
C ALA A 18 3.86 -3.42 9.94
N LEU A 19 3.34 -3.24 11.18
CA LEU A 19 2.33 -2.22 11.46
C LEU A 19 2.86 -0.78 11.33
N CYS A 20 4.12 -0.56 11.74
CA CYS A 20 4.77 0.75 11.62
C CYS A 20 5.12 1.12 10.17
N LEU A 21 5.41 0.14 9.30
CA LEU A 21 5.68 0.37 7.87
C LEU A 21 4.47 0.91 7.09
N PHE A 22 3.25 0.61 7.53
CA PHE A 22 2.02 1.12 6.87
C PHE A 22 1.64 2.55 7.28
N VAL A 23 2.09 3.03 8.44
CA VAL A 23 1.78 4.39 8.92
C VAL A 23 2.72 5.44 8.33
N ALA A 24 3.94 5.04 7.92
CA ALA A 24 4.99 5.96 7.48
C ALA A 24 5.05 6.22 5.96
N SER A 25 4.22 5.56 5.13
CA SER A 25 4.46 5.48 3.68
C SER A 25 3.65 6.45 2.80
N ALA A 26 2.59 7.08 3.32
CA ALA A 26 1.83 8.06 2.53
C ALA A 26 2.62 9.36 2.30
N SER A 27 3.48 9.75 3.25
CA SER A 27 4.28 10.97 3.20
C SER A 27 5.55 10.85 2.34
N ALA A 28 5.79 9.69 1.72
CA ALA A 28 7.04 9.40 1.03
C ALA A 28 7.01 9.68 -0.49
N LEU A 29 5.84 9.99 -1.08
CA LEU A 29 5.73 10.28 -2.52
C LEU A 29 5.83 11.76 -2.87
N ALA A 30 5.39 12.65 -2.00
CA ALA A 30 5.70 14.07 -2.08
C ALA A 30 7.04 14.30 -1.37
N GLY A 31 7.96 15.00 -2.01
CA GLY A 31 9.16 15.52 -1.34
C GLY A 31 8.77 16.42 -0.18
N SER A 32 9.72 16.74 0.70
CA SER A 32 9.46 17.64 1.85
C SER A 32 8.89 19.01 1.45
N GLY A 33 9.07 19.43 0.20
CA GLY A 33 8.50 20.66 -0.36
C GLY A 33 7.06 20.56 -0.85
N GLY A 34 6.43 19.39 -0.76
CA GLY A 34 5.07 19.15 -1.25
C GLY A 34 4.91 19.26 -2.77
N VAL A 35 3.66 19.13 -3.22
CA VAL A 35 3.31 19.10 -4.65
C VAL A 35 3.75 20.36 -5.39
N CYS A 36 3.60 21.55 -4.80
CA CYS A 36 3.90 22.81 -5.49
C CYS A 36 5.40 22.94 -5.85
N PHE A 37 6.30 22.57 -4.92
CA PHE A 37 7.74 22.70 -5.11
C PHE A 37 8.27 21.61 -6.04
N ASP A 38 7.77 20.38 -5.86
CA ASP A 38 8.09 19.26 -6.73
C ASP A 38 7.62 19.50 -8.16
N THR A 39 6.51 20.22 -8.36
CA THR A 39 6.04 20.67 -9.68
C THR A 39 7.09 21.59 -10.33
N CYS A 40 7.53 22.63 -9.62
CA CYS A 40 8.59 23.52 -10.11
C CYS A 40 9.87 22.75 -10.45
N SER A 41 10.31 21.85 -9.57
CA SER A 41 11.49 21.03 -9.83
C SER A 41 11.34 20.12 -11.06
N ASN A 42 10.19 19.45 -11.22
CA ASN A 42 9.96 18.54 -12.34
C ASN A 42 9.80 19.26 -13.68
N THR A 43 9.19 20.45 -13.71
CA THR A 43 9.07 21.25 -14.95
C THR A 43 10.42 21.65 -15.53
N LEU A 44 11.44 21.85 -14.68
CA LEU A 44 12.80 22.26 -15.05
C LEU A 44 13.78 21.08 -15.17
N ARG A 45 13.30 19.83 -15.03
CA ARG A 45 14.15 18.65 -14.84
C ARG A 45 14.81 18.13 -16.11
N GLN A 46 14.14 18.21 -17.26
CA GLN A 46 14.65 17.66 -18.52
C GLN A 46 15.55 18.61 -19.31
N PRO A 47 15.24 19.92 -19.43
CA PRO A 47 16.07 20.84 -20.20
C PRO A 47 17.49 20.97 -19.60
N GLN A 48 18.46 21.25 -20.47
CA GLN A 48 19.84 21.52 -20.07
C GLN A 48 20.05 23.02 -19.91
N PHE A 49 20.80 23.42 -18.89
CA PHE A 49 21.16 24.81 -18.65
C PHE A 49 22.63 25.04 -19.06
N ASN A 50 22.86 26.04 -19.92
CA ASN A 50 24.16 26.25 -20.56
C ASN A 50 25.27 26.74 -19.59
N ASP A 51 24.89 27.26 -18.43
CA ASP A 51 25.82 27.65 -17.37
C ASP A 51 26.32 26.47 -16.51
N THR A 52 26.01 25.23 -16.93
CA THR A 52 26.43 24.02 -16.21
C THR A 52 27.69 23.42 -16.82
N GLN A 53 28.74 23.22 -16.01
CA GLN A 53 29.96 22.50 -16.40
C GLN A 53 29.98 21.07 -15.88
N SER A 54 30.86 20.22 -16.42
CA SER A 54 31.07 18.87 -15.91
C SER A 54 31.57 18.88 -14.47
N TYR A 55 31.03 18.00 -13.63
CA TYR A 55 31.44 17.85 -12.23
C TYR A 55 32.08 16.47 -12.03
N ASN A 56 33.31 16.43 -11.51
CA ASN A 56 34.09 15.20 -11.29
C ASN A 56 34.07 14.23 -12.51
N GLY A 57 34.25 14.77 -13.71
CA GLY A 57 34.25 14.00 -14.97
C GLY A 57 32.86 13.54 -15.45
N SER A 58 31.79 13.83 -14.71
CA SER A 58 30.41 13.55 -15.11
C SER A 58 29.82 14.73 -15.89
N LEU A 59 29.25 14.45 -17.06
CA LEU A 59 28.57 15.45 -17.89
C LEU A 59 27.23 15.87 -17.24
N PRO A 60 26.84 17.15 -17.34
CA PRO A 60 25.54 17.64 -16.84
C PRO A 60 24.34 16.88 -17.40
N SER A 61 24.40 16.50 -18.67
CA SER A 61 23.35 15.70 -19.33
C SER A 61 23.17 14.30 -18.74
N ARG A 62 24.15 13.79 -18.00
CA ARG A 62 24.12 12.46 -17.37
C ARG A 62 23.72 12.49 -15.89
N SER A 63 23.65 13.67 -15.27
CA SER A 63 23.28 13.80 -13.86
C SER A 63 22.42 15.02 -13.64
N ARG A 64 21.16 14.78 -13.25
CA ARG A 64 20.17 15.82 -12.94
C ARG A 64 20.57 16.65 -11.72
N LEU A 65 21.43 16.11 -10.86
CA LEU A 65 21.89 16.77 -9.64
C LEU A 65 22.85 17.93 -9.93
N ILE A 66 23.64 17.84 -11.02
CA ILE A 66 24.61 18.87 -11.38
C ILE A 66 23.93 20.22 -11.66
N PRO A 67 22.98 20.33 -12.60
CA PRO A 67 22.29 21.60 -12.83
C PRO A 67 21.50 22.04 -11.59
N GLN A 68 20.88 21.12 -10.85
CA GLN A 68 20.11 21.43 -9.64
C GLN A 68 20.93 22.13 -8.54
N CYS A 69 22.22 21.80 -8.42
CA CYS A 69 23.08 22.32 -7.37
C CYS A 69 24.05 23.41 -7.81
N VAL A 70 24.37 23.53 -9.10
CA VAL A 70 25.44 24.39 -9.60
C VAL A 70 24.96 25.44 -10.61
N SER A 71 23.94 25.15 -11.42
CA SER A 71 23.45 26.09 -12.44
C SER A 71 22.71 27.26 -11.78
N GLN A 72 23.23 28.46 -11.98
CA GLN A 72 22.61 29.71 -11.55
C GLN A 72 21.28 29.95 -12.26
N LEU A 73 21.20 29.61 -13.55
CA LEU A 73 19.99 29.70 -14.35
C LEU A 73 18.90 28.76 -13.81
N HIS A 74 19.25 27.50 -13.53
CA HIS A 74 18.33 26.52 -12.95
C HIS A 74 17.85 26.94 -11.56
N ILE A 75 18.78 27.31 -10.68
CA ILE A 75 18.46 27.68 -9.30
C ILE A 75 17.55 28.91 -9.26
N LYS A 76 17.85 29.96 -10.02
CA LYS A 76 16.99 31.15 -10.10
C LYS A 76 15.61 30.82 -10.67
N SER A 77 15.53 30.00 -11.72
CA SER A 77 14.26 29.55 -12.31
C SER A 77 13.42 28.77 -11.30
N LEU A 78 14.04 27.86 -10.54
CA LEU A 78 13.38 27.09 -9.48
C LEU A 78 12.89 27.99 -8.34
N TYR A 79 13.71 28.95 -7.90
CA TYR A 79 13.39 29.85 -6.80
C TYR A 79 12.21 30.76 -7.17
N LEU A 80 12.22 31.35 -8.37
CA LEU A 80 11.11 32.17 -8.86
C LEU A 80 9.82 31.35 -9.03
N CYS A 81 9.90 30.15 -9.59
CA CYS A 81 8.72 29.28 -9.69
C CYS A 81 8.15 28.95 -8.30
N ALA A 82 9.02 28.61 -7.34
CA ALA A 82 8.59 28.32 -5.97
C ALA A 82 8.05 29.56 -5.25
N ASP A 83 8.58 30.76 -5.53
CA ASP A 83 8.05 32.01 -4.98
C ASP A 83 6.63 32.31 -5.49
N LEU A 84 6.38 32.04 -6.77
CA LEU A 84 5.09 32.28 -7.42
C LEU A 84 4.01 31.28 -7.03
N HIS A 85 4.37 30.02 -6.82
CA HIS A 85 3.39 28.93 -6.69
C HIS A 85 3.34 28.25 -5.32
N CYS A 86 4.33 28.46 -4.45
CA CYS A 86 4.36 27.84 -3.12
C CYS A 86 4.19 28.87 -2.00
N ASP A 87 3.58 28.42 -0.90
CA ASP A 87 3.66 29.15 0.36
C ASP A 87 5.09 29.10 0.95
N LEU A 88 5.33 29.92 1.96
CA LEU A 88 6.64 30.00 2.63
C LEU A 88 7.07 28.65 3.22
N THR A 89 6.13 27.88 3.77
CA THR A 89 6.41 26.61 4.46
C THR A 89 6.95 25.56 3.48
N HIS A 90 6.21 25.33 2.40
CA HIS A 90 6.56 24.35 1.37
C HIS A 90 7.82 24.76 0.61
N ARG A 91 7.99 26.06 0.33
CA ARG A 91 9.20 26.58 -0.29
C ARG A 91 10.44 26.33 0.56
N VAL A 92 10.41 26.70 1.83
CA VAL A 92 11.55 26.51 2.76
C VAL A 92 11.86 25.03 2.92
N ALA A 93 10.84 24.18 3.10
CA ALA A 93 11.02 22.74 3.25
C ALA A 93 11.59 22.06 1.98
N GLY A 94 11.15 22.50 0.80
CA GLY A 94 11.66 22.02 -0.50
C GLY A 94 13.12 22.43 -0.72
N LEU A 95 13.43 23.72 -0.54
CA LEU A 95 14.79 24.25 -0.69
C LEU A 95 15.76 23.65 0.33
N SER A 96 15.32 23.44 1.57
CA SER A 96 16.14 22.80 2.60
C SER A 96 16.55 21.37 2.19
N ASN A 97 15.63 20.60 1.62
CA ASN A 97 15.91 19.24 1.17
C ASN A 97 16.82 19.19 -0.06
N VAL A 98 16.61 20.10 -1.03
CA VAL A 98 17.56 20.23 -2.16
C VAL A 98 18.93 20.65 -1.66
N ASN A 99 19.02 21.61 -0.73
CA ASN A 99 20.30 22.04 -0.16
C ASN A 99 21.01 20.89 0.57
N HIS A 100 20.29 20.11 1.37
CA HIS A 100 20.82 18.92 2.02
C HIS A 100 21.35 17.90 1.00
N THR A 101 20.62 17.68 -0.10
CA THR A 101 21.05 16.79 -1.19
C THR A 101 22.32 17.31 -1.86
N CYS A 102 22.40 18.62 -2.16
CA CYS A 102 23.58 19.24 -2.75
C CYS A 102 24.80 19.15 -1.81
N GLN A 103 24.61 19.31 -0.50
CA GLN A 103 25.68 19.17 0.49
C GLN A 103 26.15 17.72 0.58
N ALA A 104 25.23 16.76 0.65
CA ALA A 104 25.55 15.35 0.80
C ALA A 104 26.27 14.74 -0.41
N TYR A 105 25.88 15.13 -1.63
CA TYR A 105 26.33 14.46 -2.86
C TYR A 105 27.25 15.30 -3.75
N MET A 106 27.20 16.63 -3.65
CA MET A 106 27.99 17.55 -4.49
C MET A 106 28.93 18.44 -3.66
N ASN A 107 28.94 18.28 -2.32
CA ASN A 107 29.72 19.09 -1.38
C ASN A 107 29.59 20.61 -1.65
N THR A 108 28.40 21.05 -2.04
CA THR A 108 28.07 22.44 -2.34
C THR A 108 26.77 22.81 -1.65
N SER A 109 26.59 24.10 -1.35
CA SER A 109 25.34 24.62 -0.78
C SER A 109 24.62 25.46 -1.81
N LEU A 110 23.29 25.42 -1.76
CA LEU A 110 22.47 26.33 -2.55
C LEU A 110 22.72 27.78 -2.13
N PRO A 111 22.70 28.74 -3.08
CA PRO A 111 22.76 30.15 -2.75
C PRO A 111 21.52 30.58 -1.94
N PRO A 112 21.64 31.67 -1.17
CA PRO A 112 20.55 32.16 -0.34
C PRO A 112 19.41 32.70 -1.23
N PHE A 113 18.19 32.73 -0.69
CA PHE A 113 16.97 33.01 -1.47
C PHE A 113 16.96 34.42 -2.08
N GLU A 114 17.70 35.35 -1.49
CA GLU A 114 17.89 36.72 -1.94
C GLU A 114 18.49 36.82 -3.36
N ILE A 115 19.01 35.73 -3.92
CA ILE A 115 19.48 35.69 -5.31
C ILE A 115 18.40 36.02 -6.35
N VAL A 116 17.12 35.89 -5.98
CA VAL A 116 15.99 36.31 -6.82
C VAL A 116 15.31 37.60 -6.34
N ALA A 117 15.77 38.22 -5.25
CA ALA A 117 15.16 39.43 -4.70
C ALA A 117 15.29 40.67 -5.62
N GLY A 118 16.19 40.62 -6.61
CA GLY A 118 16.36 41.68 -7.60
C GLY A 118 15.38 41.65 -8.78
N TYR A 119 14.49 40.66 -8.86
CA TYR A 119 13.49 40.58 -9.93
C TYR A 119 12.23 41.36 -9.55
N SER A 120 11.83 42.32 -10.39
CA SER A 120 10.55 43.01 -10.31
C SER A 120 9.41 42.18 -10.91
N ASP A 121 8.16 42.51 -10.56
CA ASP A 121 6.97 41.83 -11.08
C ASP A 121 6.88 41.95 -12.61
N GLU A 122 7.28 43.08 -13.19
CA GLU A 122 7.34 43.29 -14.64
C GLU A 122 8.39 42.42 -15.31
N GLU A 123 9.57 42.26 -14.70
CA GLU A 123 10.62 41.36 -15.20
C GLU A 123 10.15 39.91 -15.15
N ILE A 124 9.52 39.49 -14.06
CA ILE A 124 8.95 38.14 -13.89
C ILE A 124 7.88 37.87 -14.95
N ALA A 125 7.01 38.85 -15.23
CA ALA A 125 6.00 38.74 -16.28
C ALA A 125 6.63 38.59 -17.68
N GLY A 126 7.77 39.26 -17.92
CA GLY A 126 8.51 39.21 -19.18
C GLY A 126 9.38 37.96 -19.38
N LEU A 127 9.61 37.15 -18.35
CA LEU A 127 10.40 35.92 -18.47
C LEU A 127 9.78 34.91 -19.44
N ARG A 128 10.64 34.24 -20.20
CA ARG A 128 10.23 33.19 -21.14
C ARG A 128 9.47 32.08 -20.42
N ARG A 129 8.35 31.69 -21.02
CA ARG A 129 7.48 30.61 -20.55
C ARG A 129 7.75 29.31 -21.28
N LEU A 130 8.25 28.33 -20.53
CA LEU A 130 8.63 27.02 -21.04
C LEU A 130 7.38 26.18 -21.33
N THR A 131 7.21 25.78 -22.59
CA THR A 131 6.10 24.92 -23.01
C THR A 131 6.33 23.46 -22.60
N LYS A 132 5.28 22.63 -22.58
CA LYS A 132 5.40 21.20 -22.31
C LYS A 132 6.38 20.49 -23.26
N ALA A 133 6.38 20.85 -24.55
CA ALA A 133 7.24 20.24 -25.55
C ALA A 133 8.73 20.53 -25.29
N GLU A 134 9.05 21.78 -24.96
CA GLU A 134 10.41 22.19 -24.63
C GLU A 134 10.86 21.61 -23.28
N GLY A 135 10.00 21.72 -22.26
CA GLY A 135 10.28 21.29 -20.89
C GLY A 135 10.34 19.78 -20.68
N SER A 136 9.81 19.00 -21.61
CA SER A 136 9.89 17.52 -21.56
C SER A 136 11.03 16.97 -22.44
N ASN A 137 11.75 17.82 -23.17
CA ASN A 137 12.79 17.41 -24.10
C ASN A 137 14.20 17.65 -23.50
N SER A 138 14.99 16.58 -23.38
CA SER A 138 16.36 16.62 -22.87
C SER A 138 17.37 17.29 -23.81
N SER A 139 16.99 17.55 -25.06
CA SER A 139 17.80 18.27 -26.05
C SER A 139 17.59 19.78 -26.01
N THR A 140 16.60 20.27 -25.24
CA THR A 140 16.35 21.71 -25.07
C THR A 140 17.48 22.32 -24.24
N VAL A 141 18.15 23.34 -24.77
CA VAL A 141 19.20 24.09 -24.07
C VAL A 141 18.69 25.49 -23.71
N LEU A 142 18.80 25.84 -22.44
CA LEU A 142 18.36 27.12 -21.85
C LEU A 142 19.58 27.98 -21.52
N ASN A 143 19.55 29.22 -22.01
CA ASN A 143 20.61 30.22 -21.82
C ASN A 143 20.17 31.38 -20.89
N GLU A 144 18.95 31.30 -20.38
CA GLU A 144 18.28 32.36 -19.65
C GLU A 144 17.45 31.76 -18.50
N VAL A 145 17.03 32.60 -17.56
CA VAL A 145 16.09 32.22 -16.52
C VAL A 145 14.70 32.08 -17.14
N VAL A 146 14.02 30.98 -16.83
CA VAL A 146 12.72 30.66 -17.42
C VAL A 146 11.72 30.30 -16.33
N LEU A 147 10.43 30.43 -16.65
CA LEU A 147 9.34 29.93 -15.83
C LEU A 147 8.53 28.91 -16.62
N PRO A 148 7.92 27.90 -16.00
CA PRO A 148 6.98 27.05 -16.71
C PRO A 148 5.79 27.88 -17.20
N ALA A 149 5.30 27.57 -18.41
CA ALA A 149 4.01 28.08 -18.85
C ALA A 149 2.90 27.51 -17.95
N ASP A 150 1.84 28.28 -17.69
CA ASP A 150 0.78 27.88 -16.74
C ASP A 150 0.20 26.50 -17.06
N ALA A 151 -0.11 26.22 -18.33
CA ALA A 151 -0.61 24.91 -18.75
C ALA A 151 0.38 23.76 -18.48
N TYR A 152 1.69 24.03 -18.55
CA TYR A 152 2.73 23.04 -18.26
C TYR A 152 2.95 22.85 -16.76
N TYR A 153 2.85 23.92 -15.98
CA TYR A 153 2.83 23.84 -14.53
C TYR A 153 1.64 23.03 -14.05
N GLN A 154 0.43 23.39 -14.49
CA GLN A 154 -0.82 22.76 -14.04
C GLN A 154 -0.85 21.26 -14.35
N ILE A 155 -0.42 20.83 -15.54
CA ILE A 155 -0.42 19.40 -15.88
C ILE A 155 0.58 18.59 -15.03
N TRP A 156 1.69 19.18 -14.62
CA TRP A 156 2.61 18.56 -13.67
C TRP A 156 2.03 18.54 -12.26
N PHE A 157 1.41 19.64 -11.82
CA PHE A 157 0.75 19.76 -10.53
C PHE A 157 -0.34 18.69 -10.38
N ASP A 158 -1.27 18.64 -11.33
CA ASP A 158 -2.34 17.63 -11.38
C ASP A 158 -1.77 16.20 -11.39
N SER A 159 -0.65 15.98 -12.09
CA SER A 159 0.00 14.67 -12.13
C SER A 159 0.53 14.27 -10.76
N LEU A 160 1.25 15.17 -10.09
CA LEU A 160 1.83 14.90 -8.78
C LEU A 160 0.75 14.77 -7.70
N GLU A 161 -0.26 15.64 -7.72
CA GLU A 161 -1.40 15.56 -6.80
C GLU A 161 -2.18 14.25 -7.00
N SER A 162 -2.43 13.83 -8.25
CA SER A 162 -3.12 12.57 -8.53
C SER A 162 -2.33 11.35 -8.03
N VAL A 163 -1.00 11.38 -8.12
CA VAL A 163 -0.11 10.34 -7.60
C VAL A 163 -0.15 10.32 -6.08
N GLU A 164 0.00 11.48 -5.41
CA GLU A 164 -0.06 11.57 -3.96
C GLU A 164 -1.42 11.08 -3.42
N TYR A 165 -2.52 11.54 -4.03
CA TYR A 165 -3.87 11.09 -3.68
C TYR A 165 -4.03 9.57 -3.82
N THR A 166 -3.64 9.03 -4.98
CA THR A 166 -3.88 7.62 -5.30
C THR A 166 -3.00 6.70 -4.45
N TYR A 167 -1.72 7.01 -4.28
CA TYR A 167 -0.81 6.25 -3.41
C TYR A 167 -1.15 6.41 -1.93
N GLY A 168 -1.56 7.60 -1.48
CA GLY A 168 -2.10 7.80 -0.15
C GLY A 168 -3.27 6.86 0.12
N ASN A 169 -4.18 6.72 -0.85
CA ASN A 169 -5.24 5.73 -0.77
C ASN A 169 -4.70 4.29 -0.77
N HIS A 170 -3.68 3.94 -1.57
CA HIS A 170 -3.11 2.58 -1.64
C HIS A 170 -2.78 2.06 -0.23
N TYR A 171 -2.01 2.85 0.52
CA TYR A 171 -1.59 2.50 1.87
C TYR A 171 -2.74 2.54 2.87
N ARG A 172 -3.62 3.56 2.81
CA ARG A 172 -4.80 3.65 3.69
C ARG A 172 -5.70 2.43 3.57
N TYR A 173 -5.94 1.93 2.37
CA TYR A 173 -6.81 0.76 2.17
C TYR A 173 -6.15 -0.54 2.66
N GLY A 174 -4.84 -0.71 2.45
CA GLY A 174 -4.09 -1.80 3.06
C GLY A 174 -4.22 -1.78 4.60
N PHE A 175 -4.06 -0.60 5.20
CA PHE A 175 -4.24 -0.40 6.64
C PHE A 175 -5.68 -0.70 7.10
N TYR A 176 -6.70 -0.24 6.37
CA TYR A 176 -8.10 -0.49 6.71
C TYR A 176 -8.48 -1.98 6.70
N VAL A 177 -7.86 -2.79 5.84
CA VAL A 177 -8.05 -4.25 5.86
C VAL A 177 -7.53 -4.86 7.16
N ILE A 178 -6.40 -4.38 7.68
CA ILE A 178 -5.86 -4.82 8.98
C ILE A 178 -6.79 -4.39 10.11
N VAL A 179 -7.23 -3.12 10.09
CA VAL A 179 -8.17 -2.57 11.09
C VAL A 179 -9.50 -3.34 11.09
N PHE A 180 -10.03 -3.71 9.93
CA PHE A 180 -11.23 -4.54 9.82
C PHE A 180 -11.10 -5.83 10.65
N TRP A 181 -10.00 -6.55 10.52
CA TRP A 181 -9.78 -7.78 11.28
C TRP A 181 -9.54 -7.53 12.77
N PHE A 182 -8.89 -6.42 13.12
CA PHE A 182 -8.75 -6.00 14.51
C PHE A 182 -10.13 -5.76 15.16
N ILE A 183 -11.03 -5.06 14.47
CA ILE A 183 -12.42 -4.84 14.92
C ILE A 183 -13.16 -6.17 15.08
N VAL A 184 -13.04 -7.09 14.11
CA VAL A 184 -13.68 -8.42 14.17
C VAL A 184 -13.20 -9.21 15.40
N VAL A 185 -11.89 -9.21 15.67
CA VAL A 185 -11.33 -9.85 16.86
C VAL A 185 -11.80 -9.16 18.15
N ALA A 186 -11.83 -7.83 18.19
CA ALA A 186 -12.31 -7.07 19.35
C ALA A 186 -13.78 -7.35 19.66
N ILE A 187 -14.65 -7.46 18.65
CA ILE A 187 -16.06 -7.89 18.82
C ILE A 187 -16.11 -9.31 19.40
N GLY A 188 -15.26 -10.21 18.90
CA GLY A 188 -15.10 -11.57 19.45
C GLY A 188 -14.76 -11.56 20.94
N LEU A 189 -13.76 -10.78 21.33
CA LEU A 189 -13.33 -10.60 22.72
C LEU A 189 -14.45 -10.02 23.61
N GLY A 190 -15.11 -8.95 23.14
CA GLY A 190 -16.23 -8.33 23.86
C GLY A 190 -17.39 -9.30 24.08
N SER A 191 -17.74 -10.09 23.06
CA SER A 191 -18.83 -11.08 23.17
C SER A 191 -18.54 -12.17 24.21
N ARG A 192 -17.27 -12.58 24.35
CA ARG A 192 -16.81 -13.51 25.38
C ARG A 192 -16.86 -12.91 26.76
N LEU A 193 -16.40 -11.68 26.92
CA LEU A 193 -16.40 -10.97 28.20
C LEU A 193 -17.84 -10.82 28.73
N ILE A 194 -18.77 -10.39 27.88
CA ILE A 194 -20.19 -10.26 28.22
C ILE A 194 -20.77 -11.62 28.64
N SER A 195 -20.44 -12.69 27.90
CA SER A 195 -20.90 -14.05 28.24
C SER A 195 -20.31 -14.56 29.57
N ALA A 196 -19.06 -14.24 29.87
CA ALA A 196 -18.40 -14.61 31.12
C ALA A 196 -19.01 -13.87 32.32
N ILE A 197 -19.22 -12.56 32.21
CA ILE A 197 -19.89 -11.74 33.23
C ILE A 197 -21.32 -12.25 33.48
N GLY A 198 -22.08 -12.54 32.41
CA GLY A 198 -23.44 -13.07 32.53
C GLY A 198 -23.48 -14.44 33.21
N ASN A 199 -22.49 -15.30 32.98
CA ASN A 199 -22.40 -16.60 33.67
C ASN A 199 -22.04 -16.46 35.15
N LEU A 200 -21.15 -15.54 35.50
CA LEU A 200 -20.81 -15.24 36.90
C LEU A 200 -22.02 -14.68 37.65
N GLN A 201 -22.73 -13.71 37.05
CA GLN A 201 -23.96 -13.15 37.60
C GLN A 201 -25.05 -14.23 37.77
N LYS A 202 -25.17 -15.17 36.82
CA LYS A 202 -26.15 -16.27 36.91
C LYS A 202 -25.79 -17.33 37.96
N GLN A 203 -24.50 -17.51 38.24
CA GLN A 203 -24.02 -18.41 39.29
C GLN A 203 -24.25 -17.84 40.69
N GLU A 204 -24.33 -16.51 40.81
CA GLU A 204 -24.55 -15.78 42.06
C GLU A 204 -26.04 -15.43 42.29
N TRP A 205 -26.88 -15.46 41.26
CA TRP A 205 -28.29 -15.02 41.31
C TRP A 205 -29.30 -16.18 41.26
N ASP A 206 -30.14 -16.23 42.29
CA ASP A 206 -31.17 -17.25 42.49
C ASP A 206 -32.30 -17.20 41.44
N SER A 207 -32.85 -18.36 41.08
CA SER A 207 -33.52 -18.67 39.80
C SER A 207 -34.90 -18.03 39.55
N ARG A 208 -35.29 -16.95 40.24
CA ARG A 208 -36.73 -16.58 40.32
C ARG A 208 -37.19 -15.18 39.93
N LYS A 209 -36.38 -14.20 39.54
CA LYS A 209 -36.97 -12.90 39.10
C LYS A 209 -36.20 -12.17 37.99
N SER A 210 -36.98 -11.80 36.97
CA SER A 210 -36.80 -10.74 35.96
C SER A 210 -36.27 -11.15 34.58
N SER A 211 -37.20 -11.29 33.63
CA SER A 211 -36.94 -11.27 32.20
C SER A 211 -36.72 -9.83 31.73
N SER A 212 -35.45 -9.37 31.76
CA SER A 212 -35.06 -8.07 31.22
C SER A 212 -35.15 -8.07 29.68
N ILE A 213 -35.48 -6.91 29.10
CA ILE A 213 -35.51 -6.64 27.64
C ILE A 213 -34.15 -7.00 26.99
N LEU A 214 -33.05 -6.85 27.73
CA LEU A 214 -31.70 -7.25 27.28
C LEU A 214 -31.57 -8.76 27.04
N HIS A 215 -32.33 -9.58 27.77
CA HIS A 215 -32.32 -11.03 27.59
C HIS A 215 -33.00 -11.42 26.27
N TRP A 216 -34.06 -10.70 25.89
CA TRP A 216 -34.82 -10.95 24.67
C TRP A 216 -34.02 -10.56 23.42
N SER A 217 -33.31 -9.42 23.44
CA SER A 217 -32.43 -9.02 22.35
C SER A 217 -31.22 -9.95 22.20
N ALA A 218 -30.61 -10.40 23.29
CA ALA A 218 -29.53 -11.39 23.27
C ALA A 218 -29.99 -12.76 22.74
N LEU A 219 -31.18 -13.22 23.11
CA LEU A 219 -31.78 -14.46 22.59
C LEU A 219 -32.15 -14.34 21.12
N TRP A 220 -32.67 -13.20 20.69
CA TRP A 220 -32.97 -12.90 19.29
C TRP A 220 -31.70 -12.92 18.45
N LEU A 221 -30.64 -12.23 18.89
CA LEU A 221 -29.35 -12.21 18.21
C LEU A 221 -28.76 -13.62 18.09
N LYS A 222 -28.86 -14.41 19.18
CA LYS A 222 -28.40 -15.80 19.20
C LYS A 222 -29.17 -16.70 18.25
N ARG A 223 -30.50 -16.57 18.23
CA ARG A 223 -31.41 -17.40 17.43
C ARG A 223 -31.34 -17.09 15.94
N TYR A 224 -31.17 -15.83 15.55
CA TYR A 224 -31.30 -15.41 14.15
C TYR A 224 -29.97 -15.07 13.46
N ILE A 225 -28.94 -14.65 14.22
CA ILE A 225 -27.70 -14.11 13.65
C ILE A 225 -26.47 -14.98 13.98
N THR A 226 -26.23 -15.35 15.24
CA THR A 226 -24.93 -15.94 15.62
C THR A 226 -24.85 -17.46 15.45
N VAL A 227 -25.92 -18.20 15.81
CA VAL A 227 -25.92 -19.68 15.82
C VAL A 227 -26.35 -20.34 14.50
N PRO A 228 -27.38 -19.87 13.76
CA PRO A 228 -27.89 -20.62 12.62
C PRO A 228 -26.88 -20.68 11.45
N ALA A 229 -27.03 -21.72 10.62
CA ALA A 229 -26.24 -21.92 9.41
C ALA A 229 -26.59 -20.89 8.33
N THR A 230 -25.61 -20.49 7.52
CA THR A 230 -25.78 -19.49 6.45
C THR A 230 -26.80 -19.93 5.41
N PHE A 231 -26.74 -21.20 5.04
CA PHE A 231 -27.75 -21.86 4.22
C PHE A 231 -28.11 -23.21 4.83
N GLY A 232 -29.39 -23.56 4.84
CA GLY A 232 -29.90 -24.81 5.40
C GLY A 232 -30.03 -24.84 6.92
N TYR A 233 -30.23 -26.05 7.46
CA TYR A 233 -30.55 -26.28 8.88
C TYR A 233 -29.34 -26.77 9.71
N ARG A 234 -28.17 -27.01 9.10
CA ARG A 234 -26.99 -27.61 9.77
C ARG A 234 -25.71 -26.82 9.46
N CYS A 235 -24.98 -26.40 10.50
CA CYS A 235 -23.65 -25.78 10.39
C CYS A 235 -22.54 -26.82 10.17
N SER A 236 -21.41 -26.42 9.57
CA SER A 236 -20.21 -27.26 9.40
C SER A 236 -20.41 -28.52 8.54
N GLN A 237 -21.42 -28.54 7.67
CA GLN A 237 -21.56 -29.59 6.66
C GLN A 237 -20.72 -29.27 5.41
N ASN A 238 -20.11 -30.31 4.85
CA ASN A 238 -19.35 -30.23 3.61
C ASN A 238 -20.34 -30.18 2.43
N LEU A 239 -20.33 -29.10 1.66
CA LEU A 239 -21.05 -28.98 0.39
C LEU A 239 -20.01 -28.89 -0.73
N GLY A 240 -19.72 -30.03 -1.34
CA GLY A 240 -18.68 -30.18 -2.37
C GLY A 240 -17.29 -29.77 -1.85
N TRP A 241 -16.77 -28.65 -2.36
CA TRP A 241 -15.42 -28.14 -2.08
C TRP A 241 -15.40 -27.12 -0.93
N CYS A 242 -16.55 -26.79 -0.33
CA CYS A 242 -16.70 -25.76 0.70
C CYS A 242 -17.42 -26.27 1.96
N THR A 243 -17.02 -25.73 3.12
CA THR A 243 -17.71 -25.92 4.41
C THR A 243 -18.59 -24.71 4.68
N ILE A 244 -19.89 -24.91 4.95
CA ILE A 244 -20.80 -23.81 5.31
C ILE A 244 -20.54 -23.39 6.77
N PRO A 245 -20.04 -22.17 7.01
CA PRO A 245 -19.82 -21.68 8.36
C PRO A 245 -21.14 -21.15 8.99
N PRO A 246 -21.15 -20.88 10.30
CA PRO A 246 -22.22 -20.11 10.95
C PRO A 246 -22.48 -18.77 10.23
N ARG A 247 -23.72 -18.26 10.30
CA ARG A 247 -24.16 -17.02 9.63
C ARG A 247 -23.24 -15.85 9.88
N ILE A 248 -22.85 -15.62 11.14
CA ILE A 248 -21.99 -14.50 11.50
C ILE A 248 -20.61 -14.59 10.84
N GLN A 249 -20.02 -15.79 10.75
CA GLN A 249 -18.74 -15.97 10.05
C GLN A 249 -18.87 -15.75 8.55
N SER A 250 -19.97 -16.19 7.95
CA SER A 250 -20.22 -15.97 6.52
C SER A 250 -20.48 -14.51 6.21
N LEU A 251 -21.20 -13.80 7.09
CA LEU A 251 -21.38 -12.36 6.99
C LEU A 251 -20.05 -11.62 7.14
N THR A 252 -19.22 -11.97 8.13
CA THR A 252 -17.86 -11.41 8.27
C THR A 252 -17.03 -11.62 7.02
N ILE A 253 -17.03 -12.83 6.45
CA ILE A 253 -16.28 -13.13 5.22
C ILE A 253 -16.85 -12.37 4.02
N PHE A 254 -18.17 -12.29 3.88
CA PHE A 254 -18.80 -11.53 2.82
C PHE A 254 -18.41 -10.05 2.90
N THR A 255 -18.52 -9.43 4.08
CA THR A 255 -18.10 -8.05 4.30
C THR A 255 -16.61 -7.87 4.01
N PHE A 256 -15.75 -8.82 4.44
CA PHE A 256 -14.32 -8.79 4.12
C PHE A 256 -14.05 -8.79 2.61
N VAL A 257 -14.69 -9.69 1.86
CA VAL A 257 -14.54 -9.77 0.40
C VAL A 257 -15.08 -8.52 -0.27
N ALA A 258 -16.28 -8.07 0.10
CA ALA A 258 -16.91 -6.87 -0.46
C ALA A 258 -16.05 -5.61 -0.23
N THR A 259 -15.52 -5.45 0.99
CA THR A 259 -14.60 -4.34 1.32
C THR A 259 -13.31 -4.40 0.52
N ASN A 260 -12.71 -5.59 0.36
CA ASN A 260 -11.51 -5.74 -0.47
C ASN A 260 -11.78 -5.41 -1.95
N VAL A 261 -12.90 -5.87 -2.50
CA VAL A 261 -13.30 -5.54 -3.87
C VAL A 261 -13.50 -4.03 -4.03
N PHE A 262 -14.22 -3.40 -3.10
CA PHE A 262 -14.41 -1.95 -3.10
C PHE A 262 -13.08 -1.20 -3.07
N PHE A 263 -12.16 -1.60 -2.17
CA PHE A 263 -10.82 -1.01 -2.08
C PHE A 263 -9.95 -1.23 -3.32
N CYS A 264 -10.12 -2.34 -4.04
CA CYS A 264 -9.39 -2.56 -5.29
C CYS A 264 -9.89 -1.70 -6.46
N VAL A 265 -11.12 -1.16 -6.41
CA VAL A 265 -11.74 -0.44 -7.54
C VAL A 265 -11.91 1.06 -7.28
N HIS A 266 -12.07 1.47 -6.02
CA HIS A 266 -12.36 2.86 -5.66
C HIS A 266 -11.08 3.68 -5.38
N GLY A 267 -11.16 5.00 -5.55
CA GLY A 267 -10.14 5.93 -5.07
C GLY A 267 -8.96 6.16 -6.02
N TYR A 268 -9.19 6.05 -7.33
CA TYR A 268 -8.23 6.40 -8.37
C TYR A 268 -8.54 7.77 -8.98
N TRP A 269 -7.53 8.61 -9.13
CA TRP A 269 -7.63 9.86 -9.89
C TRP A 269 -6.99 9.65 -11.27
N ILE A 270 -7.83 9.60 -12.31
CA ILE A 270 -7.41 9.27 -13.68
C ILE A 270 -7.74 10.43 -14.61
N PHE A 271 -6.75 10.95 -15.34
CA PHE A 271 -6.95 11.99 -16.35
C PHE A 271 -5.99 11.82 -17.54
N SER A 272 -6.26 12.52 -18.64
CA SER A 272 -5.43 12.47 -19.87
C SER A 272 -4.27 13.46 -19.81
N GLY A 273 -3.13 13.07 -20.37
CA GLY A 273 -1.97 13.97 -20.49
C GLY A 273 -1.05 13.99 -19.27
N HIS A 274 -1.32 13.12 -18.29
CA HIS A 274 -0.51 12.88 -17.10
C HIS A 274 0.99 12.68 -17.44
N MET A 275 1.88 13.24 -16.64
CA MET A 275 3.30 13.39 -16.99
C MET A 275 4.12 12.10 -16.86
N TYR A 276 3.76 11.17 -15.96
CA TYR A 276 4.40 9.83 -15.93
C TYR A 276 3.81 8.86 -16.95
N TRP A 277 2.48 8.73 -16.99
CA TRP A 277 1.76 7.83 -17.90
C TRP A 277 0.74 8.61 -18.74
N PRO A 278 1.10 9.09 -19.94
CA PRO A 278 0.22 9.93 -20.76
C PRO A 278 -1.07 9.21 -21.19
N GLN A 279 -1.00 7.89 -21.35
CA GLN A 279 -2.13 7.05 -21.75
C GLN A 279 -2.95 6.62 -20.52
N LYS A 280 -4.27 6.85 -20.57
CA LYS A 280 -5.19 6.44 -19.48
C LYS A 280 -5.15 4.93 -19.21
N TYR A 281 -4.97 4.13 -20.26
CA TYR A 281 -4.91 2.68 -20.15
C TYR A 281 -3.75 2.22 -19.27
N HIS A 282 -2.54 2.73 -19.50
CA HIS A 282 -1.37 2.45 -18.66
C HIS A 282 -1.58 2.93 -17.23
N LEU A 283 -2.10 4.14 -17.06
CA LEU A 283 -2.35 4.72 -15.74
C LEU A 283 -3.27 3.84 -14.90
N VAL A 284 -4.36 3.34 -15.50
CA VAL A 284 -5.31 2.44 -14.83
C VAL A 284 -4.65 1.13 -14.42
N TRP A 285 -3.95 0.46 -15.35
CA TRP A 285 -3.27 -0.80 -15.02
C TRP A 285 -2.21 -0.63 -13.95
N ARG A 286 -1.46 0.48 -13.99
CA ARG A 286 -0.44 0.79 -12.99
C ARG A 286 -1.05 0.92 -11.61
N TYR A 287 -2.08 1.75 -11.48
CA TYR A 287 -2.71 1.97 -10.19
C TYR A 287 -3.44 0.72 -9.67
N VAL A 288 -4.12 -0.04 -10.53
CA VAL A 288 -4.77 -1.29 -10.12
C VAL A 288 -3.74 -2.32 -9.67
N ALA A 289 -2.65 -2.48 -10.41
CA ALA A 289 -1.59 -3.43 -10.07
C ALA A 289 -0.93 -3.05 -8.73
N ASP A 290 -0.60 -1.78 -8.53
CA ASP A 290 0.00 -1.31 -7.27
C ASP A 290 -0.96 -1.49 -6.09
N ARG A 291 -2.24 -1.11 -6.25
CA ARG A 291 -3.29 -1.29 -5.23
C ARG A 291 -3.42 -2.75 -4.80
N THR A 292 -3.56 -3.67 -5.74
CA THR A 292 -3.81 -5.07 -5.42
C THR A 292 -2.57 -5.71 -4.81
N GLY A 293 -1.36 -5.32 -5.23
CA GLY A 293 -0.11 -5.75 -4.59
C GLY A 293 -0.04 -5.33 -3.12
N ILE A 294 -0.28 -4.04 -2.85
CA ILE A 294 -0.22 -3.47 -1.48
C ILE A 294 -1.27 -4.11 -0.56
N ILE A 295 -2.52 -4.27 -1.03
CA ILE A 295 -3.58 -4.89 -0.22
C ILE A 295 -3.31 -6.40 -0.04
N SER A 296 -2.79 -7.08 -1.07
CA SER A 296 -2.38 -8.48 -0.95
C SER A 296 -1.36 -8.65 0.16
N PHE A 297 -0.30 -7.82 0.17
CA PHE A 297 0.72 -7.82 1.19
C PHE A 297 0.17 -7.52 2.59
N ALA A 298 -0.72 -6.53 2.72
CA ALA A 298 -1.36 -6.17 3.98
C ALA A 298 -2.17 -7.31 4.62
N ASN A 299 -2.64 -8.28 3.83
CA ASN A 299 -3.35 -9.46 4.34
C ASN A 299 -2.42 -10.52 4.96
N PHE A 300 -1.11 -10.50 4.72
CA PHE A 300 -0.20 -11.55 5.20
C PHE A 300 -0.20 -11.72 6.73
N PRO A 301 -0.06 -10.66 7.55
CA PRO A 301 -0.16 -10.79 8.99
C PRO A 301 -1.47 -11.46 9.43
N ILE A 302 -2.57 -11.16 8.75
CA ILE A 302 -3.88 -11.73 9.03
C ILE A 302 -3.96 -13.22 8.67
N ILE A 303 -3.41 -13.62 7.51
CA ILE A 303 -3.32 -15.04 7.11
C ILE A 303 -2.60 -15.84 8.20
N TRP A 304 -1.52 -15.30 8.74
CA TRP A 304 -0.69 -15.96 9.74
C TRP A 304 -1.38 -16.05 11.09
N LEU A 305 -2.00 -14.94 11.54
CA LEU A 305 -2.78 -14.90 12.76
C LEU A 305 -3.83 -16.02 12.80
N PHE A 306 -4.59 -16.17 11.72
CA PHE A 306 -5.64 -17.19 11.64
C PHE A 306 -5.15 -18.59 11.30
N GLY A 307 -3.92 -18.74 10.78
CA GLY A 307 -3.29 -20.02 10.48
C GLY A 307 -2.68 -20.72 11.71
N MET A 308 -2.35 -19.97 12.76
CA MET A 308 -1.73 -20.52 13.97
C MET A 308 -2.71 -21.31 14.85
N ARG A 309 -2.27 -22.50 15.28
CA ARG A 309 -2.95 -23.31 16.30
C ARG A 309 -2.64 -22.80 17.71
N ASN A 310 -3.59 -22.95 18.64
CA ASN A 310 -3.39 -22.70 20.07
C ASN A 310 -2.80 -21.32 20.40
N ASN A 311 -3.27 -20.27 19.74
CA ASN A 311 -2.81 -18.90 19.99
C ASN A 311 -3.64 -18.20 21.10
N LEU A 312 -3.04 -17.20 21.76
CA LEU A 312 -3.66 -16.45 22.86
C LEU A 312 -5.02 -15.85 22.47
N LEU A 313 -5.13 -15.28 21.26
CA LEU A 313 -6.37 -14.68 20.78
C LEU A 313 -7.48 -15.72 20.59
N MET A 314 -7.14 -16.95 20.18
CA MET A 314 -8.10 -18.05 20.08
C MET A 314 -8.62 -18.45 21.47
N TRP A 315 -7.77 -18.43 22.50
CA TRP A 315 -8.21 -18.64 23.89
C TRP A 315 -9.10 -17.50 24.39
N LEU A 316 -8.69 -16.25 24.17
CA LEU A 316 -9.43 -15.05 24.64
C LEU A 316 -10.79 -14.88 23.95
N THR A 317 -10.87 -15.09 22.62
CA THR A 317 -12.13 -15.05 21.86
C THR A 317 -12.95 -16.34 22.05
N GLY A 318 -12.30 -17.40 22.53
CA GLY A 318 -12.82 -18.76 22.61
C GLY A 318 -13.50 -19.23 21.32
N TRP A 319 -13.02 -18.74 20.17
CA TRP A 319 -13.34 -19.34 18.89
C TRP A 319 -12.62 -20.68 18.77
N ASP A 320 -13.25 -21.62 18.09
CA ASP A 320 -12.62 -22.89 17.78
C ASP A 320 -11.64 -22.75 16.61
N PHE A 321 -10.77 -23.73 16.45
CA PHE A 321 -9.85 -23.76 15.32
C PHE A 321 -10.59 -23.82 13.96
N GLY A 322 -11.81 -24.35 13.91
CA GLY A 322 -12.65 -24.34 12.71
C GLY A 322 -12.95 -22.92 12.21
N THR A 323 -13.30 -22.02 13.12
CA THR A 323 -13.53 -20.59 12.84
C THR A 323 -12.27 -19.90 12.32
N TYR A 324 -11.15 -20.03 13.06
CA TYR A 324 -9.85 -19.46 12.68
C TYR A 324 -9.41 -19.95 11.30
N ASN A 325 -9.43 -21.26 11.09
CA ASN A 325 -9.04 -21.86 9.81
C ASN A 325 -9.98 -21.42 8.66
N ASN A 326 -11.24 -21.12 8.94
CA ASN A 326 -12.13 -20.58 7.92
C ASN A 326 -11.74 -19.16 7.48
N PHE A 327 -11.40 -18.29 8.44
CA PHE A 327 -10.87 -16.96 8.13
C PHE A 327 -9.52 -17.04 7.41
N HIS A 328 -8.58 -17.86 7.88
CA HIS A 328 -7.29 -18.10 7.23
C HIS A 328 -7.46 -18.43 5.73
N ARG A 329 -8.33 -19.39 5.40
CA ARG A 329 -8.56 -19.80 4.01
C ARG A 329 -9.11 -18.68 3.13
N TRP A 330 -10.06 -17.89 3.64
CA TRP A 330 -10.67 -16.82 2.85
C TRP A 330 -9.73 -15.63 2.67
N VAL A 331 -9.00 -15.25 3.72
CA VAL A 331 -7.97 -14.20 3.63
C VAL A 331 -6.86 -14.61 2.65
N ALA A 332 -6.40 -15.87 2.72
CA ALA A 332 -5.41 -16.39 1.79
C ALA A 332 -5.90 -16.36 0.34
N ARG A 333 -7.15 -16.77 0.06
CA ARG A 333 -7.71 -16.72 -1.30
C ARG A 333 -7.80 -15.30 -1.86
N VAL A 334 -8.27 -14.35 -1.05
CA VAL A 334 -8.39 -12.94 -1.46
C VAL A 334 -7.00 -12.36 -1.74
N SER A 335 -6.04 -12.57 -0.84
CA SER A 335 -4.66 -12.13 -1.01
C SER A 335 -4.00 -12.74 -2.26
N THR A 336 -4.13 -14.05 -2.49
CA THR A 336 -3.61 -14.68 -3.72
C THR A 336 -4.27 -14.12 -4.99
N LEU A 337 -5.59 -13.89 -4.99
CA LEU A 337 -6.27 -13.29 -6.14
C LEU A 337 -5.75 -11.87 -6.42
N GLN A 338 -5.53 -11.08 -5.38
CA GLN A 338 -4.95 -9.74 -5.49
C GLN A 338 -3.50 -9.78 -6.01
N ALA A 339 -2.69 -10.76 -5.57
CA ALA A 339 -1.34 -10.98 -6.10
C ALA A 339 -1.35 -11.35 -7.59
N VAL A 340 -2.29 -12.21 -8.02
CA VAL A 340 -2.46 -12.55 -9.43
C VAL A 340 -2.84 -11.33 -10.26
N ILE A 341 -3.79 -10.51 -9.80
CA ILE A 341 -4.17 -9.26 -10.50
C ILE A 341 -2.99 -8.29 -10.58
N HIS A 342 -2.20 -8.17 -9.49
CA HIS A 342 -0.98 -7.38 -9.47
C HIS A 342 0.02 -7.84 -10.54
N SER A 343 0.34 -9.13 -10.57
CA SER A 343 1.27 -9.68 -11.56
C SER A 343 0.74 -9.50 -12.98
N VAL A 344 -0.53 -9.83 -13.25
CA VAL A 344 -1.13 -9.66 -14.59
C VAL A 344 -1.07 -8.20 -15.04
N GLY A 345 -1.37 -7.24 -14.15
CA GLY A 345 -1.29 -5.82 -14.49
C GLY A 345 0.13 -5.38 -14.87
N TYR A 346 1.14 -5.82 -14.12
CA TYR A 346 2.54 -5.56 -14.46
C TYR A 346 2.98 -6.24 -15.76
N VAL A 347 2.51 -7.46 -16.01
CA VAL A 347 2.76 -8.16 -17.28
C VAL A 347 2.19 -7.36 -18.45
N VAL A 348 0.94 -6.91 -18.35
CA VAL A 348 0.29 -6.09 -19.38
C VAL A 348 1.05 -4.80 -19.64
N LEU A 349 1.48 -4.09 -18.58
CA LEU A 349 2.24 -2.84 -18.72
C LEU A 349 3.58 -3.07 -19.44
N VAL A 350 4.38 -4.03 -18.99
CA VAL A 350 5.71 -4.26 -19.56
C VAL A 350 5.62 -4.76 -21.01
N PHE A 351 4.61 -5.56 -21.34
CA PHE A 351 4.39 -5.99 -22.72
C PHE A 351 3.93 -4.86 -23.65
N ASP A 352 3.20 -3.86 -23.15
CA ASP A 352 2.69 -2.75 -23.97
C ASP A 352 3.70 -1.59 -24.07
N ASP A 353 4.57 -1.42 -23.06
CA ASP A 353 5.58 -0.35 -23.01
C ASP A 353 6.74 -0.54 -24.00
N GLY A 354 7.02 -1.77 -24.45
CA GLY A 354 8.21 -2.03 -25.27
C GLY A 354 8.13 -3.28 -26.13
N ASP A 355 9.24 -3.56 -26.82
CA ASP A 355 9.37 -4.74 -27.67
C ASP A 355 9.71 -6.00 -26.85
N TRP A 356 9.90 -7.13 -27.54
CA TRP A 356 10.29 -8.38 -26.90
C TRP A 356 11.61 -8.27 -26.13
N ASN A 357 12.56 -7.45 -26.59
CA ASN A 357 13.83 -7.25 -25.90
C ASN A 357 13.63 -6.48 -24.59
N TYR A 358 12.76 -5.47 -24.59
CA TYR A 358 12.36 -4.75 -23.38
C TYR A 358 11.74 -5.71 -22.37
N TRP A 359 10.78 -6.54 -22.78
CA TRP A 359 10.22 -7.59 -21.94
C TRP A 359 11.29 -8.52 -21.35
N MET A 360 12.23 -8.99 -22.17
CA MET A 360 13.31 -9.86 -21.70
C MET A 360 14.25 -9.16 -20.72
N SER A 361 14.43 -7.84 -20.83
CA SER A 361 15.27 -7.08 -19.89
C SER A 361 14.75 -7.12 -18.45
N TYR A 362 13.45 -7.28 -18.23
CA TYR A 362 12.86 -7.40 -16.90
C TYR A 362 13.24 -8.71 -16.19
N TRP A 363 13.56 -9.77 -16.93
CA TRP A 363 14.04 -11.03 -16.36
C TRP A 363 15.46 -10.96 -15.79
N HIS A 364 16.13 -9.82 -15.93
CA HIS A 364 17.38 -9.52 -15.22
C HIS A 364 17.16 -8.72 -13.92
N GLN A 365 15.93 -8.26 -13.66
CA GLN A 365 15.60 -7.48 -12.47
C GLN A 365 15.14 -8.41 -11.35
N MET A 366 15.84 -8.37 -10.20
CA MET A 366 15.56 -9.29 -9.09
C MET A 366 14.11 -9.19 -8.59
N TRP A 367 13.62 -7.97 -8.36
CA TRP A 367 12.24 -7.72 -7.92
C TRP A 367 11.18 -8.30 -8.87
N TRP A 368 11.47 -8.38 -10.18
CA TRP A 368 10.58 -8.98 -11.17
C TRP A 368 10.54 -10.50 -11.03
N ILE A 369 11.71 -11.14 -10.98
CA ILE A 369 11.85 -12.60 -10.85
C ILE A 369 11.22 -13.07 -9.53
N GLU A 370 11.52 -12.36 -8.44
CA GLU A 370 11.00 -12.68 -7.11
C GLU A 370 9.48 -12.52 -7.04
N GLY A 371 8.91 -11.47 -7.63
CA GLY A 371 7.46 -11.28 -7.73
C GLY A 371 6.75 -12.43 -8.47
N TRP A 372 7.37 -12.99 -9.51
CA TRP A 372 6.88 -14.18 -10.20
C TRP A 372 6.89 -15.41 -9.29
N PHE A 373 8.01 -15.69 -8.61
CA PHE A 373 8.09 -16.82 -7.69
C PHE A 373 7.13 -16.69 -6.51
N ALA A 374 6.95 -15.49 -5.97
CA ALA A 374 5.99 -15.23 -4.90
C ALA A 374 4.56 -15.54 -5.37
N THR A 375 4.14 -15.02 -6.52
CA THR A 375 2.78 -15.21 -7.04
C THR A 375 2.51 -16.66 -7.43
N VAL A 376 3.45 -17.31 -8.12
CA VAL A 376 3.36 -18.74 -8.44
C VAL A 376 3.33 -19.59 -7.17
N GLY A 377 4.15 -19.26 -6.17
CA GLY A 377 4.16 -19.91 -4.86
C GLY A 377 2.83 -19.78 -4.12
N MET A 378 2.21 -18.60 -4.13
CA MET A 378 0.88 -18.37 -3.55
C MET A 378 -0.20 -19.20 -4.26
N CYS A 379 -0.17 -19.27 -5.59
CA CYS A 379 -1.07 -20.12 -6.36
C CYS A 379 -0.85 -21.61 -6.05
N ALA A 380 0.41 -22.05 -5.97
CA ALA A 380 0.79 -23.41 -5.61
C ALA A 380 0.32 -23.77 -4.19
N LEU A 381 0.41 -22.83 -3.23
CA LEU A 381 -0.13 -23.00 -1.88
C LEU A 381 -1.62 -23.29 -1.91
N LEU A 382 -2.42 -22.53 -2.68
CA LEU A 382 -3.86 -22.78 -2.79
C LEU A 382 -4.17 -24.13 -3.44
N PHE A 383 -3.44 -24.47 -4.50
CA PHE A 383 -3.59 -25.75 -5.21
C PHE A 383 -3.23 -26.95 -4.33
N ALA A 384 -2.09 -26.90 -3.64
CA ALA A 384 -1.67 -27.94 -2.69
C ALA A 384 -2.59 -28.02 -1.44
N SER A 385 -3.36 -26.96 -1.18
CA SER A 385 -4.32 -26.87 -0.08
C SER A 385 -5.74 -27.28 -0.48
N VAL A 386 -5.96 -28.03 -1.56
CA VAL A 386 -7.31 -28.52 -1.90
C VAL A 386 -7.87 -29.49 -0.84
N PHE A 387 -9.20 -29.56 -0.74
CA PHE A 387 -9.89 -30.34 0.29
C PHE A 387 -9.46 -31.82 0.30
N TRP A 388 -9.32 -32.42 -0.89
CA TRP A 388 -8.91 -33.82 -1.04
C TRP A 388 -7.53 -34.08 -0.42
N MET A 389 -6.53 -33.25 -0.75
CA MET A 389 -5.15 -33.38 -0.26
C MET A 389 -5.12 -33.31 1.27
N ARG A 390 -5.77 -32.30 1.87
CA ARG A 390 -5.82 -32.12 3.33
C ARG A 390 -6.48 -33.28 4.08
N ARG A 391 -7.37 -34.03 3.43
CA ARG A 391 -8.12 -35.14 4.06
C ARG A 391 -7.45 -36.48 3.88
N LYS A 392 -6.78 -36.70 2.74
CA LYS A 392 -6.20 -38.01 2.39
C LYS A 392 -4.70 -38.07 2.59
N GLN A 393 -3.99 -36.95 2.47
CA GLN A 393 -2.52 -36.87 2.53
C GLN A 393 -2.12 -35.65 3.38
N TYR A 394 -2.51 -35.67 4.66
CA TYR A 394 -2.35 -34.53 5.55
C TYR A 394 -0.87 -34.13 5.78
N GLU A 395 0.01 -35.12 5.96
CA GLU A 395 1.45 -34.87 6.15
C GLU A 395 2.09 -34.20 4.92
N LEU A 396 1.75 -34.68 3.72
CA LEU A 396 2.21 -34.08 2.47
C LEU A 396 1.70 -32.63 2.33
N PHE A 397 0.42 -32.39 2.63
CA PHE A 397 -0.13 -31.04 2.67
C PHE A 397 0.67 -30.15 3.62
N LEU A 398 0.95 -30.60 4.85
CA LEU A 398 1.63 -29.81 5.85
C LEU A 398 3.06 -29.44 5.42
N ILE A 399 3.82 -30.42 4.93
CA ILE A 399 5.20 -30.21 4.46
C ILE A 399 5.22 -29.23 3.29
N LEU A 400 4.39 -29.47 2.26
CA LEU A 400 4.31 -28.57 1.10
C LEU A 400 3.90 -27.16 1.50
N HIS A 401 2.91 -27.03 2.40
CA HIS A 401 2.42 -25.74 2.85
C HIS A 401 3.50 -24.94 3.59
N ILE A 402 4.30 -25.59 4.44
CA ILE A 402 5.41 -24.93 5.15
C ILE A 402 6.51 -24.51 4.18
N LEU A 403 6.99 -25.43 3.33
CA LEU A 403 8.07 -25.14 2.40
C LEU A 403 7.71 -24.03 1.41
N LEU A 404 6.51 -24.08 0.83
CA LEU A 404 6.03 -23.04 -0.08
C LEU A 404 5.79 -21.71 0.65
N SER A 405 5.34 -21.72 1.91
CA SER A 405 5.20 -20.49 2.70
C SER A 405 6.55 -19.83 2.97
N ILE A 406 7.59 -20.61 3.27
CA ILE A 406 8.96 -20.09 3.43
C ILE A 406 9.47 -19.49 2.12
N LEU A 407 9.27 -20.18 0.99
CA LEU A 407 9.64 -19.68 -0.33
C LEU A 407 8.95 -18.34 -0.63
N VAL A 408 7.65 -18.25 -0.42
CA VAL A 408 6.87 -17.02 -0.63
C VAL A 408 7.41 -15.88 0.24
N LEU A 409 7.69 -16.12 1.53
CA LEU A 409 8.26 -15.07 2.38
C LEU A 409 9.62 -14.56 1.91
N ILE A 410 10.52 -15.47 1.53
CA ILE A 410 11.87 -15.09 1.07
C ILE A 410 11.76 -14.25 -0.20
N THR A 411 10.91 -14.67 -1.14
CA THR A 411 10.68 -13.97 -2.43
C THR A 411 9.84 -12.70 -2.31
N MET A 412 9.39 -12.34 -1.10
CA MET A 412 8.70 -11.08 -0.83
C MET A 412 9.56 -10.08 -0.04
N LEU A 413 10.76 -10.49 0.38
CA LEU A 413 11.69 -9.68 1.19
C LEU A 413 12.80 -9.03 0.37
N GLY A 414 13.00 -9.41 -0.90
CA GLY A 414 14.08 -8.92 -1.76
C GLY A 414 13.70 -7.80 -2.71
#